data_AF-A0A1N7HZ70-F1
#
_entry.id   AF-A0A1N7HZ70-F1
#
_cell.length_a   1.000
_cell.length_b   1.000
_cell.length_c   1.000
_cell.angle_alpha   90.00
_cell.angle_beta   90.00
_cell.angle_gamma   90.00
#
_symmetry.space_group_name_H-M   'P 1'
#
loop_
_entity.id
_entity.type
_entity.pdbx_description
1 polymer ?
#
loop_
_entity_poly.entity_id
_entity_poly.type
_entity_poly.pdbx_seq_one_letter_code
_entity_poly.pdbx_strand_id
1 'polypeptide(L)'
;MNFLFVNYIKNILIFGFQSEIFLRICNLFVPMIEANRKIVEFIRDEWVIPLNNNSKFALDHNIDEKTVRRIKDDENYQIALLTIMRICHGKNITLANFFKMVGI
;
A
#
# COMPACT_ATOMS: atom_id res chain seq x y z
N MET A 1 18.44 -6.66 -4.46
CA MET A 1 17.86 -7.27 -5.67
C MET A 1 17.89 -8.78 -5.50
N ASN A 2 16.73 -9.45 -5.45
CA ASN A 2 16.63 -10.83 -4.96
C ASN A 2 16.98 -11.85 -6.07
N PHE A 3 17.59 -13.00 -5.71
CA PHE A 3 18.12 -13.98 -6.68
C PHE A 3 17.05 -14.54 -7.63
N LEU A 4 15.81 -14.66 -7.15
CA LEU A 4 14.64 -15.07 -7.94
C LEU A 4 14.29 -14.05 -9.05
N PHE A 5 14.51 -12.75 -8.79
CA PHE A 5 14.26 -11.68 -9.76
C PHE A 5 15.28 -11.71 -10.91
N VAL A 6 16.54 -12.01 -10.61
CA VAL A 6 17.60 -12.15 -11.62
C VAL A 6 17.33 -13.34 -12.55
N ASN A 7 16.86 -14.47 -12.01
CA ASN A 7 16.53 -15.65 -12.81
C ASN A 7 15.25 -15.48 -13.63
N TYR A 8 14.27 -14.72 -13.13
CA TYR A 8 13.08 -14.38 -13.90
C TYR A 8 13.43 -13.51 -15.12
N ILE A 9 14.25 -12.48 -14.94
CA ILE A 9 14.69 -11.61 -16.04
C ILE A 9 15.56 -12.37 -17.06
N LYS A 10 16.44 -13.27 -16.60
CA LYS A 10 17.21 -14.13 -17.51
C LYS A 10 16.34 -15.02 -18.37
N ASN A 11 15.25 -15.59 -17.82
CA ASN A 11 14.31 -16.39 -18.61
C ASN A 11 13.48 -15.55 -19.60
N ILE A 12 13.20 -14.29 -19.29
CA ILE A 12 12.48 -13.36 -20.19
C ILE A 12 13.35 -12.95 -21.39
N LEU A 13 14.64 -12.69 -21.17
CA LEU A 13 15.56 -12.28 -22.24
C LEU A 13 15.80 -13.38 -23.30
N ILE A 14 15.56 -14.66 -22.96
CA ILE A 14 15.67 -15.79 -23.90
C ILE A 14 14.51 -15.80 -24.93
N PHE A 15 13.36 -15.19 -24.60
CA PHE A 15 12.16 -15.22 -25.46
C PHE A 15 11.97 -14.01 -26.39
N GLY A 16 12.89 -13.04 -26.40
CA GLY A 16 12.94 -12.02 -27.45
C GLY A 16 11.71 -11.12 -27.60
N PHE A 17 10.93 -10.86 -26.54
CA PHE A 17 9.76 -9.97 -26.62
C PHE A 17 10.07 -8.57 -26.06
N GLN A 18 10.64 -7.68 -26.89
CA GLN A 18 10.46 -6.23 -26.72
C GLN A 18 9.09 -5.82 -27.27
N SER A 19 8.01 -6.27 -26.63
CA SER A 19 6.66 -5.81 -26.99
C SER A 19 6.16 -4.78 -25.99
N GLU A 20 5.59 -3.69 -26.49
CA GLU A 20 4.82 -2.70 -25.73
C GLU A 20 3.74 -3.35 -24.84
N ILE A 21 3.22 -4.52 -25.25
CA ILE A 21 2.26 -5.32 -24.48
C ILE A 21 2.89 -5.85 -23.19
N PHE A 22 4.12 -6.36 -23.24
CA PHE A 22 4.82 -6.83 -22.05
C PHE A 22 5.12 -5.68 -21.08
N LEU A 23 5.54 -4.52 -21.59
CA LEU A 23 5.71 -3.32 -20.77
C LEU A 23 4.38 -2.84 -20.15
N ARG A 24 3.27 -2.88 -20.89
CA ARG A 24 1.93 -2.58 -20.35
C ARG A 24 1.45 -3.58 -19.30
N ILE A 25 1.75 -4.87 -19.47
CA ILE A 25 1.47 -5.91 -18.47
C ILE A 25 2.36 -5.72 -17.24
N CYS A 26 3.64 -5.38 -17.39
CA CYS A 26 4.51 -5.00 -16.28
C CYS A 26 4.02 -3.72 -15.59
N ASN A 27 3.47 -2.74 -16.32
CA ASN A 27 2.87 -1.53 -15.76
C ASN A 27 1.50 -1.77 -15.09
N LEU A 28 0.78 -2.84 -15.47
CA LEU A 28 -0.39 -3.33 -14.70
C LEU A 28 0.05 -3.89 -13.33
N PHE A 29 1.31 -4.33 -13.22
CA PHE A 29 1.98 -4.60 -11.96
C PHE A 29 2.89 -3.42 -11.57
N VAL A 30 2.35 -2.20 -11.43
CA VAL A 30 2.88 -1.33 -10.36
C VAL A 30 3.00 -2.27 -9.16
N PRO A 31 4.21 -2.60 -8.69
CA PRO A 31 4.37 -3.78 -7.85
C PRO A 31 3.44 -3.57 -6.66
N MET A 32 2.55 -4.51 -6.34
CA MET A 32 1.53 -4.31 -5.29
C MET A 32 2.14 -3.75 -3.98
N ILE A 33 3.42 -4.00 -3.78
CA ILE A 33 4.30 -3.43 -2.76
C ILE A 33 4.31 -1.89 -2.78
N GLU A 34 4.49 -1.26 -3.94
CA GLU A 34 4.50 0.19 -4.14
C GLU A 34 3.14 0.82 -3.83
N ALA A 35 2.05 0.21 -4.32
CA ALA A 35 0.69 0.68 -4.02
C ALA A 35 0.38 0.57 -2.52
N ASN A 36 0.72 -0.56 -1.90
CA ASN A 36 0.60 -0.74 -0.45
C ASN A 36 1.43 0.31 0.31
N ARG A 37 2.68 0.56 -0.12
CA ARG A 37 3.56 1.52 0.55
C ARG A 37 2.97 2.93 0.51
N LYS A 38 2.49 3.39 -0.65
CA LYS A 38 1.81 4.68 -0.81
C LYS A 38 0.58 4.80 0.08
N ILE A 39 -0.25 3.75 0.15
CA ILE A 39 -1.43 3.71 1.03
C ILE A 39 -1.02 3.87 2.51
N VAL A 40 -0.04 3.10 2.98
CA VAL A 40 0.36 3.13 4.39
C VAL A 40 1.02 4.47 4.74
N GLU A 41 1.87 5.02 3.86
CA GLU A 41 2.49 6.33 4.06
C GLU A 41 1.45 7.45 4.09
N PHE A 42 0.49 7.46 3.17
CA PHE A 42 -0.58 8.44 3.18
C PHE A 42 -1.35 8.40 4.49
N ILE A 43 -1.78 7.21 4.95
CA ILE A 43 -2.50 7.05 6.21
C ILE A 43 -1.64 7.54 7.39
N ARG A 44 -0.34 7.20 7.39
CA ARG A 44 0.61 7.59 8.43
C ARG A 44 0.74 9.12 8.49
N ASP A 45 1.09 9.74 7.38
CA ASP A 45 1.52 11.13 7.31
C ASP A 45 0.35 12.10 7.43
N GLU A 46 -0.80 11.76 6.82
CA GLU A 46 -1.97 12.63 6.83
C GLU A 46 -2.83 12.44 8.07
N TRP A 47 -2.87 11.22 8.66
CA TRP A 47 -3.89 10.91 9.68
C TRP A 47 -3.34 10.41 11.01
N VAL A 48 -2.30 9.56 11.02
CA VAL A 48 -1.77 9.00 12.28
C VAL A 48 -0.83 9.99 12.97
N ILE A 49 0.18 10.50 12.27
CA ILE A 49 1.16 11.44 12.81
C ILE A 49 0.50 12.73 13.30
N PRO A 50 -0.41 13.38 12.55
CA PRO A 50 -1.03 14.62 13.00
C PRO A 50 -1.92 14.46 14.23
N LEU A 51 -2.57 13.30 14.39
CA LEU A 51 -3.35 13.02 15.61
C LEU A 51 -2.45 12.77 16.83
N ASN A 52 -1.25 12.21 16.62
CA ASN A 52 -0.24 11.91 17.64
C ASN A 52 -0.79 11.16 18.88
N ASN A 53 -1.78 10.29 18.67
CA ASN A 53 -2.36 9.46 19.72
C ASN A 53 -2.83 8.13 19.14
N ASN A 54 -2.02 7.09 19.32
CA ASN A 54 -2.25 5.78 18.72
C ASN A 54 -3.54 5.12 19.23
N SER A 55 -3.78 5.18 20.55
CA SER A 55 -4.95 4.55 21.17
C SER A 55 -6.24 5.24 20.72
N LYS A 56 -6.24 6.57 20.61
CA LYS A 56 -7.38 7.32 20.07
C LYS A 56 -7.64 6.97 18.61
N PHE A 57 -6.60 6.96 17.77
CA PHE A 57 -6.75 6.56 16.36
C PHE A 57 -7.35 5.16 16.23
N ALA A 58 -6.87 4.23 17.05
CA ALA A 58 -7.33 2.85 17.08
C ALA A 58 -8.83 2.74 17.43
N LEU A 59 -9.26 3.44 18.48
CA LEU A 59 -10.66 3.48 18.92
C LEU A 59 -11.57 4.14 17.87
N ASP A 60 -11.18 5.32 17.35
CA ASP A 60 -11.99 6.08 16.39
C ASP A 60 -12.24 5.29 15.08
N HIS A 61 -11.34 4.37 14.72
CA HIS A 61 -11.43 3.57 13.50
C HIS A 61 -11.67 2.07 13.75
N ASN A 62 -11.96 1.65 14.99
CA ASN A 62 -12.19 0.25 15.36
C ASN A 62 -11.09 -0.72 14.84
N ILE A 63 -9.83 -0.38 15.09
CA ILE A 63 -8.66 -1.22 14.78
C ILE A 63 -7.78 -1.38 16.02
N ASP A 64 -6.87 -2.36 16.03
CA ASP A 64 -5.95 -2.54 17.16
C ASP A 64 -4.90 -1.42 17.20
N GLU A 65 -4.52 -0.97 18.40
CA GLU A 65 -3.41 -0.02 18.56
C GLU A 65 -2.11 -0.56 17.96
N LYS A 66 -1.88 -1.88 18.02
CA LYS A 66 -0.75 -2.54 17.35
C LYS A 66 -0.75 -2.32 15.83
N THR A 67 -1.92 -2.23 15.21
CA THR A 67 -2.05 -1.91 13.79
C THR A 67 -1.65 -0.46 13.52
N VAL A 68 -2.03 0.48 14.39
CA VAL A 68 -1.59 1.88 14.28
C VAL A 68 -0.07 2.01 14.39
N ARG A 69 0.54 1.29 15.35
CA ARG A 69 2.01 1.25 15.48
C ARG A 69 2.70 0.69 14.24
N ARG A 70 2.16 -0.37 13.62
CA ARG A 70 2.69 -0.91 12.36
C ARG A 70 2.57 0.09 11.20
N ILE A 71 1.44 0.80 11.09
CA ILE A 71 1.28 1.86 10.09
C ILE A 71 2.35 2.96 10.26
N LYS A 72 2.68 3.29 11.52
CA LYS A 72 3.64 4.35 11.85
C LYS A 72 5.09 3.94 11.62
N ASP A 73 5.47 2.75 12.12
CA ASP A 73 6.87 2.40 12.37
C ASP A 73 7.37 1.20 11.53
N ASP A 74 6.48 0.41 10.90
CA ASP A 74 6.87 -0.77 10.11
C ASP A 74 6.92 -0.44 8.60
N GLU A 75 8.15 -0.32 8.10
CA GLU A 75 8.47 0.00 6.71
C GLU A 75 7.95 -1.05 5.71
N ASN A 76 7.78 -2.29 6.15
CA ASN A 76 7.35 -3.42 5.30
C ASN A 76 5.89 -3.82 5.54
N TYR A 77 5.16 -3.06 6.36
CA TYR A 77 3.81 -3.42 6.76
C TYR A 77 2.87 -3.56 5.56
N GLN A 78 2.23 -4.72 5.45
CA GLN A 78 1.17 -4.98 4.47
C GLN A 78 -0.18 -4.75 5.13
N ILE A 79 -0.86 -3.68 4.72
CA ILE A 79 -2.15 -3.31 5.31
C ILE A 79 -3.27 -4.13 4.68
N ALA A 80 -4.15 -4.68 5.51
CA ALA A 80 -5.32 -5.41 5.02
C ALA A 80 -6.38 -4.43 4.49
N LEU A 81 -7.07 -4.80 3.42
CA LEU A 81 -8.16 -3.99 2.85
C LEU A 81 -9.23 -3.63 3.90
N LEU A 82 -9.57 -4.57 4.78
CA LEU A 82 -10.52 -4.33 5.87
C LEU A 82 -10.09 -3.19 6.79
N THR A 83 -8.79 -3.08 7.09
CA THR A 83 -8.23 -1.99 7.89
C THR A 83 -8.40 -0.66 7.16
N ILE A 84 -8.12 -0.61 5.85
CA ILE A 84 -8.34 0.59 5.02
C ILE A 84 -9.82 1.00 5.05
N MET A 85 -10.73 0.05 4.85
CA MET A 85 -12.18 0.30 4.86
C MET A 85 -12.65 0.88 6.20
N ARG A 86 -12.17 0.32 7.32
CA ARG A 86 -12.48 0.83 8.67
C ARG A 86 -11.96 2.25 8.89
N ILE A 87 -10.74 2.54 8.41
CA ILE A 87 -10.18 3.89 8.48
C ILE A 87 -11.01 4.87 7.63
N CYS A 88 -11.36 4.49 6.40
CA CYS A 88 -12.22 5.30 5.52
C CYS A 88 -13.58 5.59 6.17
N HIS A 89 -14.18 4.59 6.82
CA HIS A 89 -15.44 4.76 7.55
C HIS A 89 -15.30 5.79 8.69
N GLY A 90 -14.26 5.68 9.54
CA GLY A 90 -14.03 6.66 10.61
C GLY A 90 -13.70 8.07 10.10
N LYS A 91 -13.16 8.19 8.88
CA LYS A 91 -12.92 9.47 8.18
C LYS A 91 -14.12 9.98 7.39
N ASN A 92 -15.24 9.24 7.35
CA ASN A 92 -16.41 9.54 6.55
C ASN A 92 -16.09 9.78 5.05
N ILE A 93 -15.22 8.94 4.48
CA ILE A 93 -14.87 8.95 3.05
C ILE A 93 -15.11 7.56 2.45
N THR A 94 -15.39 7.52 1.14
CA THR A 94 -15.48 6.25 0.42
C THR A 94 -14.10 5.71 0.09
N LEU A 95 -13.97 4.38 -0.03
CA LEU A 95 -12.72 3.74 -0.45
C LEU A 95 -12.23 4.25 -1.82
N ALA A 96 -13.16 4.52 -2.74
CA ALA A 96 -12.84 5.08 -4.05
C ALA A 96 -12.26 6.50 -3.96
N ASN A 97 -12.82 7.35 -3.09
CA ASN A 97 -12.28 8.69 -2.86
C ASN A 97 -10.90 8.62 -2.18
N PHE A 98 -10.73 7.71 -1.23
CA PHE A 98 -9.43 7.47 -0.62
C PHE A 98 -8.36 7.10 -1.66
N PHE A 99 -8.61 6.14 -2.54
CA PHE A 99 -7.63 5.76 -3.56
C PHE A 99 -7.32 6.92 -4.53
N LYS A 100 -8.31 7.74 -4.88
CA LYS A 100 -8.07 9.00 -5.63
C LYS A 100 -7.17 9.97 -4.86
N MET A 101 -7.34 10.11 -3.54
CA MET A 101 -6.47 10.96 -2.70
C MET A 101 -5.03 10.45 -2.65
N VAL A 102 -4.84 9.12 -2.61
CA VAL A 102 -3.53 8.47 -2.64
C VAL A 102 -2.87 8.56 -4.02
N GLY A 103 -3.65 8.74 -5.09
CA GLY A 103 -3.15 8.82 -6.47
C GLY A 103 -2.85 7.45 -7.08
N ILE A 104 -3.68 6.45 -6.79
CA ILE A 104 -3.62 5.09 -7.35
C ILE A 104 -4.93 4.69 -8.04
#